data_AF-J9GIL1-F1
#
_entry.id   AF-J9GIL1-F1
#
_cell.length_a   1.000
_cell.length_b   1.000
_cell.length_c   1.000
_cell.angle_alpha   90.00
_cell.angle_beta   90.00
_cell.angle_gamma   90.00
#
_symmetry.space_group_name_H-M   'P 1'
#
loop_
_entity.id
_entity.type
_entity.pdbx_description
1 polymer ?
#
loop_
_entity_poly.entity_id
_entity_poly.type
_entity_poly.pdbx_seq_one_letter_code
_entity_poly.pdbx_strand_id
1 'polypeptide(L)' 'MQDYRTIRGSAKAELVEKHSRFIASAAFVESEEEALKFLAQIRAANRTANHNVYA' A
#
# COMPACT_ATOMS: atom_id res chain seq x y z
N MET A 1 18.10 -0.59 23.16
CA MET A 1 16.93 -0.12 22.39
C MET A 1 16.80 -1.09 21.23
N GLN A 2 15.66 -1.77 21.08
CA GLN A 2 15.51 -2.82 20.05
C GLN A 2 15.47 -2.15 18.67
N ASP A 3 16.42 -2.48 17.80
CA ASP A 3 16.42 -2.00 16.42
C ASP A 3 15.17 -2.54 15.70
N TYR A 4 14.22 -1.67 15.39
CA TYR A 4 13.07 -2.02 14.56
C TYR A 4 13.41 -1.77 13.09
N ARG A 5 12.92 -2.65 12.22
CA ARG A 5 13.06 -2.50 10.77
C ARG A 5 11.75 -1.95 10.22
N THR A 6 11.87 -0.90 9.43
CA THR A 6 10.76 -0.29 8.72
C THR A 6 11.06 -0.23 7.22
N ILE A 7 10.04 0.08 6.43
CA ILE A 7 10.15 0.21 4.98
C ILE A 7 10.99 1.45 4.66
N ARG A 8 12.01 1.30 3.81
CA ARG A 8 12.78 2.45 3.33
C ARG A 8 12.04 3.10 2.15
N GLY A 9 11.27 4.13 2.42
CA GLY A 9 10.49 4.87 1.41
C GLY A 9 9.17 4.18 1.08
N SER A 10 8.91 3.95 -0.21
CA SER A 10 7.73 3.23 -0.69
C SER A 10 8.12 2.04 -1.55
N ALA A 11 7.35 0.96 -1.43
CA ALA A 11 7.48 -0.27 -2.18
C ALA A 11 6.15 -0.61 -2.85
N LYS A 12 6.24 -1.15 -4.05
CA LYS A 12 5.09 -1.64 -4.79
C LYS A 12 5.38 -3.05 -5.29
N ALA A 13 4.41 -3.93 -5.16
CA ALA A 13 4.48 -5.28 -5.71
C ALA A 13 3.18 -5.56 -6.47
N GLU A 14 3.31 -6.28 -7.57
CA GLU A 14 2.18 -6.73 -8.37
C GLU A 14 2.25 -8.25 -8.51
N LEU A 15 1.12 -8.90 -8.31
CA LEU A 15 0.97 -10.35 -8.46
C LEU A 15 -0.24 -10.61 -9.35
N VAL A 16 -0.05 -11.44 -10.37
CA VAL A 16 -1.14 -11.88 -11.24
C VAL A 16 -1.41 -13.35 -10.94
N GLU A 17 -2.62 -13.65 -10.50
CA GLU A 17 -3.05 -15.01 -10.18
C GLU A 17 -4.41 -15.28 -10.79
N LYS A 18 -4.50 -16.29 -11.66
CA LYS A 18 -5.75 -16.74 -12.33
C LYS A 18 -6.60 -15.58 -12.87
N HIS A 19 -5.99 -14.68 -13.66
CA HIS A 19 -6.59 -13.46 -14.21
C HIS A 19 -6.92 -12.33 -13.21
N SER A 20 -6.76 -12.56 -11.90
CA SER A 20 -6.84 -11.49 -10.91
C SER A 20 -5.49 -10.81 -10.75
N ARG A 21 -5.48 -9.48 -10.81
CA ARG A 21 -4.30 -8.66 -10.55
C ARG A 21 -4.38 -8.07 -9.15
N PHE A 22 -3.43 -8.44 -8.31
CA PHE A 22 -3.25 -7.92 -6.96
C PHE A 22 -2.11 -6.90 -6.98
N ILE A 23 -2.38 -5.70 -6.46
CA ILE A 23 -1.41 -4.60 -6.41
C ILE A 23 -1.21 -4.25 -4.95
N ALA A 24 -0.08 -4.69 -4.38
CA ALA A 24 0.32 -4.33 -3.03
C ALA A 24 1.14 -3.04 -3.08
N SER A 25 0.79 -2.07 -2.24
CA SER A 25 1.54 -0.83 -2.08
C SER A 25 1.81 -0.64 -0.60
N ALA A 26 3.08 -0.48 -0.25
CA ALA A 26 3.52 -0.33 1.12
C ALA A 26 4.41 0.92 1.22
N ALA A 27 4.20 1.74 2.23
CA ALA A 27 5.01 2.92 2.48
C ALA A 27 5.23 3.06 3.98
N PHE A 28 6.38 3.61 4.35
CA PHE A 28 6.57 4.06 5.71
C PHE A 28 5.72 5.30 5.98
N VAL A 29 5.01 5.28 7.10
CA VAL A 29 4.16 6.39 7.57
C VAL A 29 4.46 6.59 9.05
N GLU A 30 4.68 7.84 9.45
CA GLU A 30 4.94 8.19 10.85
C GLU A 30 3.67 8.63 11.58
N SER A 31 2.62 9.01 10.82
CA SER A 31 1.34 9.44 11.37
C SER A 31 0.14 8.80 10.66
N GLU A 32 -1.00 8.79 11.35
CA GLU A 32 -2.27 8.33 10.80
C GLU A 32 -2.69 9.16 9.57
N GLU A 33 -2.41 10.46 9.58
CA GLU A 33 -2.72 11.35 8.46
C GLU A 33 -1.94 11.01 7.20
N GLU A 34 -0.66 10.61 7.34
CA GLU A 34 0.14 10.10 6.23
C GLU A 34 -0.40 8.77 5.72
N ALA A 35 -0.82 7.88 6.62
CA ALA A 35 -1.48 6.62 6.25
C ALA A 35 -2.76 6.88 5.44
N LEU A 36 -3.63 7.78 5.90
CA LEU A 36 -4.88 8.14 5.21
C LEU A 36 -4.61 8.78 3.84
N LYS A 37 -3.63 9.68 3.74
CA LYS A 37 -3.21 10.27 2.45
C LYS A 37 -2.71 9.20 1.49
N PHE A 38 -1.89 8.27 1.96
CA PHE A 38 -1.39 7.17 1.16
C PHE A 38 -2.52 6.27 0.66
N LEU A 39 -3.45 5.88 1.54
CA LEU A 39 -4.62 5.09 1.18
C LEU A 39 -5.48 5.79 0.12
N ALA A 40 -5.71 7.10 0.27
CA ALA A 40 -6.45 7.90 -0.70
C ALA A 40 -5.75 7.93 -2.08
N GLN A 41 -4.43 8.11 -2.10
CA GLN A 41 -3.65 8.06 -3.34
C GLN A 41 -3.71 6.69 -4.02
N ILE A 42 -3.57 5.59 -3.27
CA ILE A 42 -3.66 4.23 -3.83
C ILE A 42 -5.06 3.93 -4.37
N ARG A 43 -6.11 4.34 -3.65
CA ARG A 43 -7.51 4.19 -4.12
C ARG A 43 -7.77 5.01 -5.39
N ALA A 44 -7.23 6.22 -5.47
CA ALA A 44 -7.36 7.06 -6.66
C ALA A 44 -6.62 6.46 -7.87
N ALA A 45 -5.39 5.96 -7.66
CA ALA A 45 -4.60 5.30 -8.70
C ALA A 45 -5.23 3.97 -9.18
N ASN A 46 -5.94 3.26 -8.29
CA ASN A 46 -6.57 1.97 -8.58
C ASN A 46 -8.09 2.04 -8.49
N ARG A 47 -8.69 3.12 -9.00
CA ARG A 47 -10.14 3.36 -8.90
C ARG A 47 -11.01 2.26 -9.51
N THR A 48 -10.46 1.50 -10.46
CA THR A 48 -11.14 0.38 -11.12
C THR A 48 -10.92 -0.97 -10.44
N ALA A 49 -10.16 -1.02 -9.34
CA ALA A 49 -9.96 -2.25 -8.58
C ALA A 49 -11.24 -2.65 -7.85
N ASN A 50 -11.57 -3.95 -7.92
CA ASN A 50 -12.75 -4.52 -7.26
C ASN A 50 -12.70 -4.37 -5.73
N HIS A 51 -11.50 -4.45 -5.15
CA HIS A 51 -11.26 -4.30 -3.72
C HIS A 51 -10.03 -3.44 -3.46
N ASN A 52 -10.13 -2.53 -2.48
CA ASN A 52 -9.03 -1.72 -1.99
C ASN A 52 -8.89 -1.98 -0.47
N VAL A 53 -8.26 -3.12 -0.15
CA VAL A 53 -8.06 -3.59 1.22
C VAL A 53 -6.78 -2.97 1.80
N TYR A 54 -6.79 -2.66 3.10
CA TYR A 54 -5.64 -2.15 3.84
C TYR A 54 -5.52 -2.89 5.18
N ALA A 55 -4.32 -2.89 5.77
CA ALA A 55 -3.99 -3.50 7.05
C ALA A 55 -3.00 -2.61 7.82
#